data_AF-A0A967I9L3-F1
#
_entry.id   AF-A0A967I9L3-F1
#
_cell.length_a   1.000
_cell.length_b   1.000
_cell.length_c   1.000
_cell.angle_alpha   90.00
_cell.angle_beta   90.00
_cell.angle_gamma   90.00
#
_symmetry.space_group_name_H-M   'P 1'
#
loop_
_entity.id
_entity.type
_entity.pdbx_description
1 polymer ?
#
loop_
_entity_poly.entity_id
_entity_poly.type
_entity_poly.pdbx_seq_one_letter_code
_entity_poly.pdbx_strand_id
1 'polypeptide(L)'
;REFNKGAWVFTLTDKGRNRAAELFEISRYVGPAPVPLDQYNRQVEAQTIESILVDEETVRGAFSRMVVTDRFRDRIGPAISSGRAIFLYGPPGNGKTAIAETVGQV
;
A
#
# COMPACT_ATOMS: atom_id res chain seq x y z
N ARG A 1 24.64 32.27 43.37
CA ARG A 1 23.58 31.54 44.10
C ARG A 1 23.24 30.31 43.26
N GLU A 2 23.78 29.16 43.63
CA GLU A 2 23.48 27.87 43.01
C GLU A 2 22.01 27.53 43.26
N PHE A 3 21.28 27.24 42.18
CA PHE A 3 19.95 26.65 42.29
C PHE A 3 20.12 25.16 42.54
N ASN A 4 19.71 24.71 43.71
CA ASN A 4 19.60 23.30 44.07
C ASN A 4 18.61 22.63 43.07
N LYS A 5 19.15 21.89 42.10
CA LYS A 5 18.37 21.06 41.19
C LYS A 5 17.81 19.89 41.99
N GLY A 6 16.68 20.10 42.66
CA GLY A 6 15.88 19.02 43.21
C GLY A 6 15.60 18.00 42.10
N ALA A 7 16.12 16.78 42.26
CA ALA A 7 16.00 15.72 41.28
C ALA A 7 14.55 15.20 41.28
N TRP A 8 13.73 15.74 40.39
CA TRP A 8 12.38 15.22 40.14
C TRP A 8 12.50 13.90 39.38
N VAL A 9 12.05 12.81 40.00
CA VAL A 9 11.96 11.50 39.34
C VAL A 9 10.57 11.37 38.74
N PHE A 10 10.48 11.46 37.42
CA PHE A 10 9.26 11.15 36.69
C PHE A 10 9.19 9.64 36.48
N THR A 11 8.08 9.04 36.91
CA THR A 11 7.77 7.64 36.64
C THR A 11 6.46 7.54 35.90
N LEU A 12 6.30 6.48 35.10
CA LEU A 12 5.03 6.20 34.45
C LEU A 12 3.98 5.83 35.51
N THR A 13 2.75 6.27 35.28
CA THR A 13 1.58 5.74 35.99
C THR A 13 1.36 4.28 35.58
N ASP A 14 0.58 3.53 36.35
CA ASP A 14 0.25 2.15 35.99
C ASP A 14 -0.46 2.05 34.63
N LYS A 15 -1.32 3.02 34.32
CA LYS A 15 -1.93 3.15 32.99
C LYS A 15 -0.87 3.36 31.90
N GLY A 16 0.15 4.19 32.17
CA GLY A 16 1.26 4.40 31.26
C GLY A 16 2.11 3.15 31.04
N ARG A 17 2.38 2.39 32.12
CA ARG A 17 3.09 1.10 32.03
C ARG A 17 2.31 0.08 31.19
N ASN A 18 1.02 -0.09 31.46
CA ASN A 18 0.18 -1.03 30.71
C ASN A 18 0.11 -0.65 29.23
N ARG A 19 -0.08 0.64 28.93
CA ARG A 19 -0.13 1.10 27.53
C ARG A 19 1.19 0.91 26.80
N ALA A 20 2.32 1.14 27.46
CA ALA A 20 3.64 0.88 26.89
C ALA A 20 3.82 -0.62 26.59
N ALA A 21 3.41 -1.50 27.51
CA ALA A 21 3.46 -2.95 27.31
C ALA A 21 2.60 -3.40 26.11
N GLU A 22 1.36 -2.90 25.99
CA GLU A 22 0.49 -3.18 24.84
C GLU A 22 1.13 -2.75 23.51
N LEU A 23 1.75 -1.58 23.46
CA LEU A 23 2.43 -1.10 22.25
C LEU A 23 3.65 -1.94 21.91
N PHE A 24 4.36 -2.44 22.93
CA PHE A 24 5.50 -3.35 22.74
C PHE A 24 5.11 -4.72 22.19
N GLU A 25 3.87 -5.18 22.43
CA GLU A 25 3.34 -6.38 21.76
C GLU A 25 3.08 -6.15 20.27
N ILE A 26 2.80 -4.91 19.84
CA ILE A 26 2.63 -4.55 18.43
C ILE A 26 3.98 -4.32 17.74
N SER A 27 4.89 -3.60 18.39
CA SER A 27 6.21 -3.29 17.84
C SER A 27 7.25 -3.18 18.95
N ARG A 28 8.29 -4.01 18.86
CA ARG A 28 9.45 -3.97 19.76
C ARG A 28 10.54 -3.00 19.34
N TYR A 29 10.27 -2.22 18.29
CA TYR A 29 11.27 -1.29 17.79
C TYR A 29 11.52 -0.18 18.80
N VAL A 30 12.77 -0.06 19.24
CA VAL A 30 13.24 1.01 20.11
C VAL A 30 14.39 1.71 19.41
N GLY A 31 14.19 2.99 19.09
CA GLY A 31 15.18 3.79 18.39
C GLY A 31 14.55 4.92 17.58
N PRO A 32 15.38 5.82 17.00
CA PRO A 32 14.90 6.78 16.00
C PRO A 32 14.35 6.03 14.79
N ALA A 33 13.38 6.59 14.08
CA ALA A 33 12.89 5.97 12.84
C ALA A 33 14.06 5.67 11.87
N PRO A 34 14.03 4.53 11.15
CA PRO A 34 15.16 4.09 10.31
C PRO A 34 15.41 5.00 9.11
N VAL A 35 14.44 5.83 8.75
CA VAL A 35 14.53 6.85 7.70
C VAL A 35 13.86 8.15 8.19
N PRO A 36 14.32 9.31 7.70
CA PRO A 36 13.61 10.57 7.89
C PRO A 36 12.15 10.52 7.40
N LEU A 37 11.27 11.29 8.03
CA LEU A 37 9.85 11.33 7.68
C LEU A 37 9.62 11.77 6.22
N ASP A 38 10.43 12.70 5.70
CA ASP A 38 10.34 13.14 4.31
C ASP A 38 10.66 12.02 3.31
N GLN A 39 11.59 11.12 3.66
CA GLN A 39 11.93 9.97 2.82
C GLN A 39 10.81 8.93 2.87
N TYR A 40 10.23 8.70 4.05
CA TYR A 40 9.06 7.84 4.19
C TYR A 40 7.87 8.35 3.36
N ASN A 41 7.54 9.64 3.48
CA ASN A 41 6.43 10.23 2.74
C ASN A 41 6.63 10.12 1.23
N ARG A 42 7.83 10.45 0.73
CA ARG A 42 8.16 10.28 -0.70
C ARG A 42 7.94 8.84 -1.18
N GLN A 43 8.30 7.85 -0.36
CA GLN A 43 8.12 6.45 -0.71
C GLN A 43 6.64 6.04 -0.71
N VAL A 44 5.86 6.49 0.28
CA VAL A 44 4.42 6.22 0.34
C VAL A 44 3.70 6.87 -0.84
N GLU A 45 4.05 8.10 -1.18
CA GLU A 45 3.52 8.80 -2.36
C GLU A 45 3.91 8.10 -3.66
N ALA A 46 5.17 7.66 -3.81
CA ALA A 46 5.61 6.92 -4.99
C ALA A 46 4.95 5.54 -5.14
N GLN A 47 4.52 4.92 -4.04
CA GLN A 47 3.81 3.65 -4.03
C GLN A 47 2.29 3.80 -4.15
N THR A 48 1.75 5.03 -4.10
CA THR A 48 0.32 5.23 -4.17
C THR A 48 -0.22 4.87 -5.55
N ILE A 49 -1.24 4.04 -5.57
CA ILE A 49 -1.98 3.66 -6.78
C ILE A 49 -3.05 4.69 -7.16
N GLU A 50 -3.23 5.75 -6.35
CA GLU A 50 -4.20 6.83 -6.61
C GLU A 50 -3.88 7.64 -7.88
N SER A 51 -2.65 7.57 -8.37
CA SER A 51 -2.18 8.32 -9.55
C SER A 51 -2.17 7.50 -10.85
N ILE A 52 -2.70 6.27 -10.84
CA ILE A 52 -2.75 5.43 -12.06
C ILE A 52 -3.87 5.95 -12.97
N LEU A 53 -3.49 6.77 -13.96
CA LEU A 53 -4.34 7.15 -15.09
C LEU A 53 -4.17 6.12 -16.20
N VAL A 54 -5.17 5.25 -16.37
CA VAL A 54 -5.19 4.27 -17.45
C VAL A 54 -5.94 4.86 -18.64
N ASP A 55 -5.25 5.09 -19.75
CA ASP A 55 -5.89 5.48 -21.00
C ASP A 55 -6.40 4.24 -21.78
N GLU A 56 -7.37 4.46 -22.68
CA GLU A 56 -7.97 3.37 -23.47
C GLU A 56 -6.96 2.73 -24.45
N GLU A 57 -6.04 3.50 -25.00
CA GLU A 57 -5.04 3.04 -25.97
C GLU A 57 -4.03 2.09 -25.31
N THR A 58 -3.61 2.38 -24.09
CA THR A 58 -2.73 1.55 -23.25
C THR A 58 -3.41 0.21 -22.93
N VAL A 59 -4.69 0.22 -22.53
CA VAL A 59 -5.44 -1.04 -22.33
C VAL A 59 -5.55 -1.82 -23.63
N ARG A 60 -5.86 -1.15 -24.74
CA ARG A 60 -5.97 -1.80 -26.05
C ARG A 60 -4.63 -2.39 -26.50
N GLY A 61 -3.53 -1.69 -26.24
CA GLY A 61 -2.17 -2.15 -26.52
C GLY A 61 -1.78 -3.36 -25.68
N ALA A 62 -2.03 -3.32 -24.37
CA ALA A 62 -1.72 -4.42 -23.46
C ALA A 62 -2.47 -5.71 -23.84
N PHE A 63 -3.75 -5.60 -24.18
CA PHE A 63 -4.57 -6.74 -24.59
C PHE A 63 -4.43 -7.12 -26.08
N SER A 64 -3.60 -6.43 -26.87
CA SER A 64 -3.48 -6.64 -28.34
C SER A 64 -3.10 -8.07 -28.74
N ARG A 65 -2.36 -8.78 -27.88
CA ARG A 65 -1.92 -10.17 -28.11
C ARG A 65 -2.92 -11.22 -27.59
N MET A 66 -4.06 -10.79 -27.04
CA MET A 66 -5.07 -11.64 -26.43
C MET A 66 -6.42 -11.48 -27.13
N VAL A 67 -7.07 -12.61 -27.44
CA VAL A 67 -8.43 -12.60 -27.97
C VAL A 67 -9.40 -12.39 -26.81
N VAL A 68 -9.84 -11.15 -26.60
CA VAL A 68 -10.86 -10.76 -25.63
C VAL A 68 -12.03 -10.07 -26.32
N THR A 69 -13.23 -10.17 -25.74
CA THR A 69 -14.39 -9.44 -26.25
C THR A 69 -14.25 -7.94 -25.97
N ASP A 70 -14.79 -7.09 -26.85
CA ASP A 70 -14.79 -5.64 -26.62
C ASP A 70 -15.48 -5.29 -25.29
N ARG A 71 -16.59 -5.96 -24.96
CA ARG A 71 -17.30 -5.80 -23.69
C ARG A 71 -16.41 -6.09 -22.46
N PHE A 72 -15.50 -7.06 -22.56
CA PHE A 72 -14.56 -7.35 -21.47
C PHE A 72 -13.53 -6.22 -21.36
N ARG A 73 -12.99 -5.75 -22.49
CA ARG A 73 -12.03 -4.64 -22.53
C ARG A 73 -12.64 -3.36 -21.94
N ASP A 74 -13.87 -3.04 -22.32
CA ASP A 74 -14.60 -1.85 -21.84
C ASP A 74 -14.87 -1.90 -20.33
N ARG A 75 -14.92 -3.10 -19.74
CA ARG A 75 -15.07 -3.30 -18.29
C ARG A 75 -13.75 -3.31 -17.55
N ILE A 76 -12.70 -3.88 -18.14
CA ILE A 76 -11.42 -4.05 -17.46
C ILE A 76 -10.69 -2.71 -17.33
N GLY A 77 -10.77 -1.83 -18.33
CA GLY A 77 -10.10 -0.51 -18.29
C GLY A 77 -10.47 0.32 -17.05
N PRO A 78 -11.76 0.61 -16.80
CA PRO A 78 -12.20 1.31 -15.59
C PRO A 78 -11.87 0.55 -14.29
N ALA A 79 -11.87 -0.78 -14.32
CA ALA A 79 -11.51 -1.58 -13.16
C ALA A 79 -10.03 -1.39 -12.78
N ILE A 80 -9.13 -1.36 -13.77
CA ILE A 80 -7.69 -1.09 -13.55
C ILE A 80 -7.51 0.35 -13.04
N SER A 81 -8.12 1.32 -13.70
CA SER A 81 -8.04 2.73 -13.30
C SER A 81 -8.61 3.02 -11.90
N SER A 82 -9.47 2.14 -11.37
CA SER A 82 -10.02 2.32 -10.03
C SER A 82 -8.99 2.12 -8.91
N GLY A 83 -7.84 1.50 -9.19
CA GLY A 83 -6.85 1.11 -8.18
C GLY A 83 -7.37 0.08 -7.17
N ARG A 84 -8.53 -0.54 -7.41
CA ARG A 84 -9.13 -1.53 -6.50
C ARG A 84 -8.72 -2.94 -6.91
N ALA A 85 -8.79 -3.86 -5.95
CA ALA A 85 -8.56 -5.27 -6.21
C ALA A 85 -9.57 -5.83 -7.24
N ILE A 86 -9.07 -6.54 -8.25
CA ILE A 86 -9.86 -7.26 -9.26
C ILE A 86 -9.77 -8.76 -8.98
N PHE A 87 -10.91 -9.45 -8.97
CA PHE A 87 -10.95 -10.90 -8.79
C PHE A 87 -11.32 -11.62 -10.09
N LEU A 88 -10.38 -12.39 -10.64
CA LEU A 88 -10.56 -13.18 -11.86
C LEU A 88 -10.90 -14.63 -11.49
N TYR A 89 -12.08 -15.11 -11.88
CA TYR A 89 -12.58 -16.44 -11.52
C TYR A 89 -13.11 -17.25 -12.72
N GLY A 90 -13.17 -18.57 -12.56
CA GLY A 90 -13.73 -19.52 -13.55
C GLY A 90 -12.90 -20.81 -13.68
N PRO A 91 -13.31 -21.75 -14.57
CA PRO A 91 -12.61 -23.01 -14.81
C PRO A 91 -11.12 -22.86 -15.20
N PRO A 92 -10.25 -23.84 -14.92
CA PRO A 92 -8.86 -23.82 -15.36
C PRO A 92 -8.76 -23.75 -16.90
N GLY A 93 -7.70 -23.13 -17.43
CA GLY A 93 -7.47 -22.98 -18.88
C GLY A 93 -8.07 -21.74 -19.55
N ASN A 94 -8.91 -20.96 -18.86
CA ASN A 94 -9.56 -19.76 -19.44
C ASN A 94 -8.72 -18.47 -19.40
N GLY A 95 -7.39 -18.56 -19.39
CA GLY A 95 -6.52 -17.38 -19.52
C GLY A 95 -6.49 -16.40 -18.33
N LYS A 96 -7.01 -16.75 -17.15
CA LYS A 96 -7.00 -15.86 -15.95
C LYS A 96 -5.61 -15.35 -15.58
N THR A 97 -4.62 -16.24 -15.55
CA THR A 97 -3.23 -15.86 -15.27
C THR A 97 -2.69 -14.92 -16.33
N ALA A 98 -2.96 -15.21 -17.62
CA ALA A 98 -2.54 -14.34 -18.72
C ALA A 98 -3.20 -12.95 -18.61
N ILE A 99 -4.50 -12.87 -18.26
CA ILE A 99 -5.18 -11.59 -18.04
C ILE A 99 -4.52 -10.83 -16.88
N ALA A 100 -4.23 -11.50 -15.77
CA ALA A 100 -3.57 -10.87 -14.62
C ALA A 100 -2.17 -10.34 -14.96
N GLU A 101 -1.40 -11.10 -15.72
CA GLU A 101 -0.07 -10.69 -16.21
C GLU A 101 -0.16 -9.49 -17.15
N THR A 102 -1.12 -9.50 -18.09
CA THR A 102 -1.38 -8.35 -18.98
C THR A 102 -1.76 -7.10 -18.20
N VAL A 103 -2.62 -7.21 -17.19
CA VAL A 103 -2.98 -6.08 -16.32
C VAL A 103 -1.75 -5.55 -15.56
N GLY A 104 -0.82 -6.40 -15.15
CA GLY A 104 0.42 -5.97 -14.52
C GLY A 104 1.42 -5.26 -15.45
N GLN A 105 1.16 -5.23 -16.76
CA GLN A 105 1.96 -4.51 -17.76
C GLN A 105 1.36 -3.17 -18.18
N VAL A 106 0.12 -2.89 -17.74
CA VAL A 106 -0.59 -1.61 -17.90
C VAL A 106 -0.11 -0.65 -16.82
#